data_AF-A0A970NCN8-F1
#
_entry.id   AF-A0A970NCN8-F1
#
_cell.length_a   1.000
_cell.length_b   1.000
_cell.length_c   1.000
_cell.angle_alpha   90.00
_cell.angle_beta   90.00
_cell.angle_gamma   90.00
#
_symmetry.space_group_name_H-M   'P 1'
#
loop_
_entity.id
_entity.type
_entity.pdbx_description
1 polymer ?
#
loop_
_entity_poly.entity_id
_entity_poly.type
_entity_poly.pdbx_seq_one_letter_code
_entity_poly.pdbx_strand_id
1 'polypeptide(L)'
;QNHFTRLLMPHSAGIHFDVDTPAEILFLKLLPNLKPRTRKAVDAMPWTTQTLERAWEVLKTRGRIPSVWISGRVGAPLIAHFNLHISARLRIVSEERGMKAMGLEDSGKVRSFIGSYIEEVGAEAFFQWVSESASVAFLDTRPIFAHMQIQPSDHDRFNSDLGNWQAIKAPFIREFTKAALEAPIPVVLGGHTLVLGGLWVIIDDIHQERALRRQQKGD
;
A
#
# COMPACT_ATOMS: atom_id res chain seq x y z
N GLN A 1 -11.29 33.32 23.09
CA GLN A 1 -10.66 32.14 22.47
C GLN A 1 -11.75 31.32 21.80
N ASN A 2 -11.77 31.24 20.47
CA ASN A 2 -12.71 30.35 19.79
C ASN A 2 -12.34 28.90 20.13
N HIS A 3 -13.20 28.21 20.87
CA HIS A 3 -13.08 26.78 21.09
C HIS A 3 -13.47 26.07 19.80
N PHE A 4 -12.47 25.56 19.09
CA PHE A 4 -12.70 24.64 17.98
C PHE A 4 -12.99 23.26 18.54
N THR A 5 -14.26 22.82 18.46
CA THR A 5 -14.63 21.44 18.76
C THR A 5 -14.12 20.54 17.64
N ARG A 6 -13.26 19.58 17.96
CA ARG A 6 -12.88 18.53 17.02
C ARG A 6 -14.02 17.51 16.93
N LEU A 7 -14.67 17.44 15.78
CA LEU A 7 -15.63 16.39 15.46
C LEU A 7 -14.89 15.20 14.89
N LEU A 8 -15.05 14.02 15.48
CA LEU A 8 -14.51 12.78 14.94
C LEU A 8 -15.42 12.32 13.80
N MET A 9 -14.93 12.43 12.56
CA MET A 9 -15.64 11.86 11.40
C MET A 9 -15.40 10.34 11.35
N PRO A 10 -16.44 9.53 11.08
CA PRO A 10 -16.27 8.10 10.85
C PRO A 10 -15.29 7.87 9.70
N HIS A 11 -14.34 6.95 9.88
CA HIS A 11 -13.40 6.60 8.83
C HIS A 11 -14.14 6.02 7.61
N SER A 12 -13.76 6.47 6.42
CA SER A 12 -14.30 5.99 5.15
C SER A 12 -13.30 6.21 4.02
N ALA A 13 -13.50 5.49 2.92
CA ALA A 13 -12.76 5.72 1.68
C ALA A 13 -12.78 7.20 1.25
N GLY A 14 -13.92 7.89 1.36
CA GLY A 14 -14.05 9.30 0.97
C GLY A 14 -13.23 10.29 1.80
N ILE A 15 -12.71 9.85 2.95
CA ILE A 15 -11.81 10.65 3.80
C ILE A 15 -10.35 10.24 3.59
N HIS A 16 -10.11 8.94 3.37
CA HIS A 16 -8.76 8.37 3.37
C HIS A 16 -8.13 8.23 1.99
N PHE A 17 -8.92 8.17 0.92
CA PHE A 17 -8.45 7.97 -0.44
C PHE A 17 -8.36 9.30 -1.18
N ASP A 18 -7.13 9.78 -1.33
CA ASP A 18 -6.80 11.01 -2.05
C ASP A 18 -5.90 10.70 -3.26
N VAL A 19 -6.14 11.35 -4.39
CA VAL A 19 -5.43 11.07 -5.65
C VAL A 19 -4.22 12.00 -5.80
N ASP A 20 -3.13 11.61 -5.15
CA ASP A 20 -1.89 12.40 -5.10
C ASP A 20 -0.76 11.84 -5.97
N THR A 21 -0.78 10.53 -6.24
CA THR A 21 0.30 9.83 -6.95
C THR A 21 -0.26 8.88 -8.00
N PRO A 22 0.58 8.39 -8.94
CA PRO A 22 0.15 7.41 -9.92
C PRO A 22 -0.34 6.09 -9.32
N ALA A 23 0.08 5.75 -8.09
CA ALA A 23 -0.35 4.54 -7.41
C ALA A 23 -1.88 4.51 -7.23
N GLU A 24 -2.49 5.63 -6.85
CA GLU A 24 -3.93 5.74 -6.64
C GLU A 24 -4.74 5.54 -7.92
N ILE A 25 -4.16 5.87 -9.07
CA ILE A 25 -4.78 5.59 -10.36
C ILE A 25 -4.89 4.08 -10.60
N LEU A 26 -3.92 3.28 -10.13
CA LEU A 26 -4.01 1.82 -10.21
C LEU A 26 -5.16 1.27 -9.36
N PHE A 27 -5.38 1.81 -8.16
CA PHE A 27 -6.54 1.44 -7.33
C PHE A 27 -7.85 1.80 -8.03
N LEU A 28 -7.97 3.03 -8.54
CA LEU A 28 -9.16 3.47 -9.25
C LEU A 28 -9.46 2.58 -10.47
N LYS A 29 -8.44 2.18 -11.24
CA LYS A 29 -8.62 1.27 -12.38
C LYS A 29 -9.36 -0.01 -11.97
N LEU A 30 -9.11 -0.55 -10.78
CA LEU A 30 -9.73 -1.79 -10.27
C LEU A 30 -11.09 -1.62 -9.60
N LEU A 31 -11.48 -0.41 -9.19
CA LEU A 31 -12.77 -0.19 -8.53
C LEU A 31 -13.95 -0.37 -9.50
N PRO A 32 -14.95 -1.22 -9.19
CA PRO A 32 -16.03 -1.54 -10.13
C PRO A 32 -16.97 -0.37 -10.41
N ASN A 33 -17.13 0.56 -9.45
CA ASN A 33 -18.21 1.56 -9.46
C ASN A 33 -17.75 2.99 -9.79
N LEU A 34 -16.80 3.15 -10.73
CA LEU A 34 -16.39 4.48 -11.18
C LEU A 34 -17.41 5.13 -12.11
N LYS A 35 -17.58 6.46 -11.97
CA LYS A 35 -18.41 7.25 -12.91
C LYS A 35 -17.73 7.31 -14.30
N PRO A 36 -18.51 7.47 -15.40
CA PRO A 36 -17.99 7.32 -16.76
C PRO A 36 -16.79 8.20 -17.12
N ARG A 37 -16.75 9.44 -16.62
CA ARG A 37 -15.63 10.37 -16.87
C ARG A 37 -14.34 9.89 -16.21
N THR A 38 -14.41 9.48 -14.95
CA THR A 38 -13.26 8.93 -14.21
C THR A 38 -12.80 7.62 -14.84
N ARG A 39 -13.73 6.71 -15.17
CA ARG A 39 -13.44 5.45 -15.86
C ARG A 39 -12.66 5.68 -17.15
N LYS A 40 -13.15 6.56 -18.03
CA LYS A 40 -12.45 6.94 -19.26
C LYS A 40 -11.03 7.50 -19.00
N ALA A 41 -10.87 8.34 -17.98
CA ALA A 41 -9.58 8.96 -17.67
C ALA A 41 -8.56 7.93 -17.17
N VAL A 42 -8.95 7.03 -16.26
CA VAL A 42 -8.04 6.01 -15.71
C VAL A 42 -7.73 4.92 -16.73
N ASP A 43 -8.69 4.54 -17.58
CA ASP A 43 -8.48 3.52 -18.63
C ASP A 43 -7.51 4.01 -19.70
N ALA A 44 -7.46 5.31 -19.98
CA ALA A 44 -6.53 5.90 -20.94
C ALA A 44 -5.06 5.87 -20.50
N MET A 45 -4.78 5.63 -19.21
CA MET A 45 -3.41 5.56 -18.70
C MET A 45 -2.78 4.20 -19.03
N PRO A 46 -1.57 4.15 -19.64
CA PRO A 46 -0.92 2.92 -20.09
C PRO A 46 -0.21 2.17 -18.94
N TRP A 47 -0.74 2.26 -17.72
CA TRP A 47 -0.15 1.64 -16.54
C TRP A 47 -0.85 0.32 -16.22
N THR A 48 -0.05 -0.70 -15.94
CA THR A 48 -0.52 -2.04 -15.60
C THR A 48 -1.04 -2.12 -14.17
N THR A 49 -2.12 -2.86 -13.97
CA THR A 49 -2.70 -3.20 -12.67
C THR A 49 -2.33 -4.60 -12.20
N GLN A 50 -1.52 -5.35 -12.97
CA GLN A 50 -1.30 -6.78 -12.78
C GLN A 50 -0.88 -7.17 -11.35
N THR A 51 0.07 -6.45 -10.74
CA THR A 51 0.51 -6.73 -9.37
C THR A 51 -0.59 -6.49 -8.36
N LEU A 52 -1.36 -5.41 -8.55
CA LEU A 52 -2.47 -5.05 -7.67
C LEU A 52 -3.65 -6.02 -7.83
N GLU A 53 -3.93 -6.48 -9.04
CA GLU A 53 -4.92 -7.54 -9.32
C GLU A 53 -4.54 -8.85 -8.63
N ARG A 54 -3.28 -9.30 -8.77
CA ARG A 54 -2.76 -10.47 -8.06
C ARG A 54 -2.92 -10.33 -6.54
N ALA A 55 -2.63 -9.14 -5.99
CA ALA A 55 -2.83 -8.86 -4.57
C ALA A 55 -4.32 -8.94 -4.17
N TRP A 56 -5.22 -8.40 -5.01
CA TRP A 56 -6.67 -8.47 -4.82
C TRP A 56 -7.15 -9.92 -4.80
N GLU A 57 -6.70 -10.76 -5.73
CA GLU A 57 -7.07 -12.16 -5.80
C GLU A 57 -6.63 -12.95 -4.55
N VAL A 58 -5.44 -12.65 -4.01
CA VAL A 58 -4.98 -13.25 -2.76
C VAL A 58 -5.93 -12.91 -1.60
N LEU A 59 -6.37 -11.65 -1.48
CA LEU A 59 -7.29 -11.22 -0.42
C LEU A 59 -8.73 -11.74 -0.61
N LYS A 60 -9.16 -11.94 -1.86
CA LYS A 60 -10.46 -12.51 -2.20
C LYS A 60 -10.53 -14.02 -2.02
N THR A 61 -9.38 -14.71 -1.96
CA THR A 61 -9.34 -16.17 -1.96
C THR A 61 -10.16 -16.77 -0.81
N ARG A 62 -10.96 -17.80 -1.12
CA ARG A 62 -11.80 -18.52 -0.16
C ARG A 62 -11.17 -19.88 0.20
N GLY A 63 -11.58 -20.43 1.35
CA GLY A 63 -11.13 -21.75 1.81
C GLY A 63 -9.72 -21.78 2.39
N ARG A 64 -8.98 -20.66 2.33
CA ARG A 64 -7.70 -20.46 3.04
C ARG A 64 -7.67 -19.08 3.66
N ILE A 65 -6.96 -18.94 4.78
CA ILE A 65 -6.70 -17.65 5.42
C ILE A 65 -5.38 -17.12 4.86
N PRO A 66 -5.36 -16.04 4.05
CA PRO A 66 -4.11 -15.50 3.54
C PRO A 66 -3.27 -14.89 4.66
N SER A 67 -1.96 -15.02 4.55
CA SER A 67 -1.00 -14.24 5.35
C SER A 67 -0.71 -12.92 4.61
N VAL A 68 -0.81 -11.79 5.30
CA VAL A 68 -0.68 -10.46 4.69
C VAL A 68 0.40 -9.68 5.42
N TRP A 69 1.39 -9.19 4.67
CA TRP A 69 2.41 -8.27 5.15
C TRP A 69 2.01 -6.83 4.86
N ILE A 70 2.05 -5.96 5.86
CA ILE A 70 1.81 -4.52 5.69
C ILE A 70 2.89 -3.76 6.43
N SER A 71 3.60 -2.84 5.77
CA SER A 71 4.62 -2.05 6.43
C SER A 71 4.70 -0.60 5.99
N GLY A 72 5.29 0.23 6.86
CA GLY A 72 5.47 1.67 6.69
C GLY A 72 4.57 2.45 7.65
N ARG A 73 3.96 3.55 7.23
CA ARG A 73 3.22 4.46 8.14
C ARG A 73 1.78 3.98 8.45
N VAL A 74 1.62 2.71 8.83
CA VAL A 74 0.32 2.05 9.02
C VAL A 74 -0.42 2.58 10.24
N GLY A 75 -1.65 3.06 10.07
CA GLY A 75 -2.47 3.57 11.17
C GLY A 75 -3.36 2.51 11.81
N ALA A 76 -3.59 2.61 13.13
CA ALA A 76 -4.51 1.72 13.86
C ALA A 76 -5.92 1.59 13.23
N PRO A 77 -6.53 2.64 12.64
CA PRO A 77 -7.82 2.51 11.96
C PRO A 77 -7.82 1.51 10.80
N LEU A 78 -6.74 1.46 10.00
CA LEU A 78 -6.64 0.50 8.90
C LEU A 78 -6.58 -0.94 9.44
N ILE A 79 -5.81 -1.16 10.53
CA ILE A 79 -5.69 -2.47 11.16
C ILE A 79 -7.05 -2.95 11.66
N ALA A 80 -7.79 -2.08 12.35
CA ALA A 80 -9.14 -2.39 12.81
C ALA A 80 -10.08 -2.70 11.65
N HIS A 81 -10.04 -1.90 10.58
CA HIS A 81 -10.85 -2.10 9.39
C HIS A 81 -10.54 -3.43 8.68
N PHE A 82 -9.26 -3.81 8.61
CA PHE A 82 -8.83 -5.10 8.08
C PHE A 82 -9.40 -6.27 8.89
N ASN A 83 -9.25 -6.22 10.22
CA ASN A 83 -9.74 -7.27 11.13
C ASN A 83 -11.26 -7.43 11.10
N LEU A 84 -12.00 -6.35 10.87
CA LEU A 84 -13.47 -6.39 10.82
C LEU A 84 -14.00 -7.05 9.53
N HIS A 85 -13.30 -6.91 8.40
CA HIS A 85 -13.85 -7.23 7.09
C HIS A 85 -13.13 -8.37 6.35
N ILE A 86 -11.86 -8.62 6.69
CA ILE A 86 -11.02 -9.61 6.02
C ILE A 86 -10.46 -10.61 7.05
N SER A 87 -10.80 -11.89 6.88
CA SER A 87 -10.16 -12.97 7.62
C SER A 87 -8.75 -13.23 7.05
N ALA A 88 -7.73 -12.64 7.66
CA ALA A 88 -6.32 -12.77 7.25
C ALA A 88 -5.39 -12.85 8.48
N ARG A 89 -4.23 -13.49 8.32
CA ARG A 89 -3.12 -13.42 9.29
C ARG A 89 -2.29 -12.19 8.98
N LEU A 90 -2.38 -11.15 9.81
CA LEU A 90 -1.69 -9.89 9.57
C LEU A 90 -0.30 -9.88 10.22
N ARG A 91 0.72 -9.49 9.45
CA ARG A 91 2.03 -9.08 9.93
C ARG A 91 2.18 -7.60 9.61
N ILE A 92 2.24 -6.77 10.64
CA ILE A 92 2.21 -5.32 10.48
C ILE A 92 3.44 -4.71 11.14
N VAL A 93 4.16 -3.90 10.37
CA VAL A 93 5.29 -3.10 10.84
C VAL A 93 4.92 -1.63 10.65
N SER A 94 4.45 -0.99 11.72
CA SER A 94 4.06 0.43 11.72
C SER A 94 5.21 1.29 12.22
N GLU A 95 5.75 2.13 11.36
CA GLU A 95 6.95 2.93 11.64
C GLU A 95 6.74 4.38 11.19
N GLU A 96 7.40 5.30 11.89
CA GLU A 96 7.68 6.66 11.40
C GLU A 96 6.44 7.47 11.00
N ARG A 97 5.30 7.18 11.63
CA ARG A 97 4.09 8.00 11.52
C ARG A 97 4.40 9.40 12.05
N GLY A 98 4.16 10.40 11.20
CA GLY A 98 4.43 11.80 11.54
C GLY A 98 5.88 12.23 11.34
N MET A 99 6.75 11.42 10.74
CA MET A 99 8.18 11.76 10.50
C MET A 99 8.38 13.15 9.86
N LYS A 100 7.50 13.53 8.91
CA LYS A 100 7.50 14.86 8.28
C LYS A 100 7.10 15.96 9.26
N ALA A 101 5.98 15.78 9.96
CA ALA A 101 5.46 16.75 10.91
C ALA A 101 6.41 17.01 12.08
N MET A 102 7.23 16.00 12.44
CA MET A 102 8.25 16.10 13.48
C MET A 102 9.63 16.54 12.96
N GLY A 103 9.79 16.80 11.66
CA GLY A 103 11.07 17.18 11.05
C GLY A 103 12.15 16.08 11.10
N LEU A 104 11.77 14.81 11.31
CA LEU A 104 12.71 13.70 11.37
C LEU A 104 13.33 13.39 10.01
N GLU A 105 12.54 13.50 8.94
CA GLU A 105 13.01 13.31 7.57
C GLU A 105 14.05 14.38 7.20
N ASP A 106 13.73 15.65 7.42
CA ASP A 106 14.62 16.78 7.13
C ASP A 106 15.90 16.76 7.98
N SER A 107 15.82 16.26 9.21
CA SER A 107 16.98 16.14 10.10
C SER A 107 17.74 14.82 9.96
N GLY A 108 17.34 13.93 9.03
CA GLY A 108 17.99 12.64 8.78
C GLY A 108 17.92 11.66 9.96
N LYS A 109 16.88 11.78 10.81
CA LYS A 109 16.69 11.03 12.06
C LYS A 109 15.65 9.91 11.96
N VAL A 110 15.07 9.68 10.79
CA VAL A 110 14.15 8.56 10.55
C VAL A 110 14.88 7.24 10.78
N ARG A 111 14.27 6.33 11.55
CA ARG A 111 14.80 4.99 11.82
C ARG A 111 13.74 3.94 11.48
N SER A 112 13.95 3.22 10.38
CA SER A 112 13.12 2.07 9.99
C SER A 112 13.86 0.78 10.33
N PHE A 113 13.22 -0.11 11.07
CA PHE A 113 13.68 -1.48 11.28
C PHE A 113 13.78 -2.22 9.95
N ILE A 114 12.81 -2.03 9.05
CA ILE A 114 12.87 -2.62 7.71
C ILE A 114 14.04 -2.04 6.92
N GLY A 115 14.25 -0.73 6.98
CA GLY A 115 15.41 -0.08 6.39
C GLY A 115 16.72 -0.70 6.90
N SER A 116 16.90 -0.76 8.22
CA SER A 116 18.08 -1.35 8.85
C SER A 116 18.28 -2.82 8.50
N TYR A 117 17.21 -3.61 8.40
CA TYR A 117 17.31 -5.00 8.00
C TYR A 117 17.72 -5.14 6.52
N ILE A 118 17.19 -4.29 5.64
CA ILE A 118 17.60 -4.26 4.21
C ILE A 118 19.06 -3.84 4.07
N GLU A 119 19.58 -2.93 4.89
CA GLU A 119 21.02 -2.60 4.89
C GLU A 119 21.89 -3.83 5.18
N GLU A 120 21.42 -4.71 6.07
CA GLU A 120 22.15 -5.92 6.46
C GLU A 120 22.04 -7.04 5.42
N VAL A 121 20.84 -7.33 4.92
CA VAL A 121 20.60 -8.53 4.07
C VAL A 121 20.41 -8.24 2.58
N GLY A 122 20.20 -6.98 2.21
CA GLY A 122 19.84 -6.58 0.85
C GLY A 122 18.35 -6.77 0.51
N ALA A 123 17.90 -6.10 -0.55
CA ALA A 123 16.49 -6.08 -0.94
C ALA A 123 15.95 -7.45 -1.38
N GLU A 124 16.75 -8.23 -2.12
CA GLU A 124 16.37 -9.56 -2.60
C GLU A 124 16.09 -10.53 -1.43
N ALA A 125 17.02 -10.61 -0.47
CA ALA A 125 16.85 -11.48 0.70
C ALA A 125 15.67 -11.02 1.57
N PHE A 126 15.46 -9.71 1.71
CA PHE A 126 14.28 -9.19 2.39
C PHE A 126 12.98 -9.67 1.73
N PHE A 127 12.84 -9.52 0.41
CA PHE A 127 11.62 -9.96 -0.29
C PHE A 127 11.46 -11.49 -0.31
N GLN A 128 12.55 -12.25 -0.33
CA GLN A 128 12.51 -13.70 -0.15
C GLN A 128 11.93 -14.06 1.23
N TRP A 129 12.43 -13.45 2.30
CA TRP A 129 11.92 -13.67 3.66
C TRP A 129 10.45 -13.25 3.83
N VAL A 130 10.05 -12.13 3.21
CA VAL A 130 8.64 -11.71 3.19
C VAL A 130 7.79 -12.73 2.43
N SER A 131 8.28 -13.27 1.32
CA SER A 131 7.57 -14.27 0.50
C SER A 131 7.39 -15.62 1.21
N GLU A 132 8.33 -15.98 2.09
CA GLU A 132 8.22 -17.18 2.93
C GLU A 132 7.21 -17.02 4.08
N SER A 133 6.92 -15.77 4.48
CA SER A 133 6.12 -15.46 5.66
C SER A 133 4.74 -14.86 5.36
N ALA A 134 4.47 -14.49 4.11
CA ALA A 134 3.24 -13.88 3.63
C ALA A 134 2.79 -14.42 2.26
N SER A 135 1.53 -14.21 1.90
CA SER A 135 0.96 -14.51 0.58
C SER A 135 0.82 -13.26 -0.30
N VAL A 136 0.89 -12.07 0.29
CA VAL A 136 0.82 -10.76 -0.36
C VAL A 136 1.46 -9.73 0.57
N ALA A 137 2.10 -8.71 0.00
CA ALA A 137 2.74 -7.64 0.75
C ALA A 137 2.35 -6.25 0.23
N PHE A 138 2.14 -5.30 1.15
CA PHE A 138 1.88 -3.89 0.87
C PHE A 138 2.88 -3.03 1.64
N LEU A 139 3.72 -2.27 0.95
CA LEU A 139 4.82 -1.53 1.55
C LEU A 139 4.73 -0.04 1.20
N ASP A 140 4.49 0.78 2.22
CA ASP A 140 4.81 2.21 2.14
C ASP A 140 6.33 2.39 2.26
N THR A 141 6.98 2.71 1.15
CA THR A 141 8.45 2.70 1.04
C THR A 141 9.12 3.95 1.62
N ARG A 142 8.34 4.93 2.06
CA ARG A 142 8.87 6.27 2.42
C ARG A 142 9.72 6.24 3.69
N PRO A 143 9.34 5.51 4.76
CA PRO A 143 10.22 5.32 5.90
C PRO A 143 11.55 4.64 5.55
N ILE A 144 11.54 3.69 4.60
CA ILE A 144 12.76 3.01 4.14
C ILE A 144 13.68 4.01 3.44
N PHE A 145 13.14 4.79 2.48
CA PHE A 145 13.94 5.79 1.75
C PHE A 145 14.50 6.87 2.68
N ALA A 146 13.69 7.35 3.62
CA ALA A 146 14.12 8.35 4.60
C ALA A 146 15.16 7.81 5.60
N HIS A 147 15.03 6.54 6.04
CA HIS A 147 16.07 5.85 6.84
C HIS A 147 17.39 5.78 6.08
N MET A 148 17.35 5.42 4.80
CA MET A 148 18.51 5.35 3.91
C MET A 148 19.07 6.74 3.53
N GLN A 149 18.46 7.82 4.03
CA GLN A 149 18.77 9.21 3.69
C GLN A 149 18.73 9.48 2.18
N ILE A 150 17.89 8.73 1.47
CA ILE A 150 17.65 8.92 0.04
C ILE A 150 16.51 9.92 -0.12
N GLN A 151 16.77 10.97 -0.90
CA GLN A 151 15.76 11.94 -1.33
C GLN A 151 15.33 11.59 -2.75
N PRO A 152 14.34 10.70 -2.93
CA PRO A 152 13.91 10.30 -4.26
C PRO A 152 13.32 11.49 -5.01
N SER A 153 13.68 11.63 -6.28
CA SER A 153 12.91 12.49 -7.18
C SER A 153 11.47 11.95 -7.31
N ASP A 154 10.52 12.82 -7.62
CA ASP A 154 9.15 12.38 -7.93
C ASP A 154 9.12 11.36 -9.06
N HIS A 155 9.99 11.53 -10.06
CA HIS A 155 10.17 10.56 -11.15
C HIS A 155 10.49 9.16 -10.62
N ASP A 156 11.53 9.02 -9.79
CA ASP A 156 11.95 7.71 -9.28
C ASP A 156 10.94 7.13 -8.30
N ARG A 157 10.33 7.98 -7.46
CA ARG A 157 9.29 7.59 -6.50
C ARG A 157 8.06 7.04 -7.21
N PHE A 158 7.54 7.76 -8.20
CA PHE A 158 6.35 7.36 -8.94
C PHE A 158 6.59 6.12 -9.80
N ASN A 159 7.77 6.00 -10.42
CA ASN A 159 8.11 4.78 -11.14
C ASN A 159 8.28 3.58 -10.19
N SER A 160 8.76 3.79 -8.96
CA SER A 160 8.80 2.75 -7.92
C SER A 160 7.40 2.26 -7.56
N ASP A 161 6.47 3.19 -7.31
CA ASP A 161 5.07 2.88 -7.01
C ASP A 161 4.37 2.12 -8.15
N LEU A 162 4.69 2.47 -9.41
CA LEU A 162 4.16 1.81 -10.60
C LEU A 162 4.86 0.48 -10.94
N GLY A 163 5.96 0.15 -10.25
CA GLY A 163 6.81 -0.99 -10.59
C GLY A 163 7.66 -0.80 -11.85
N ASN A 164 7.78 0.40 -12.40
CA ASN A 164 8.59 0.66 -13.60
C ASN A 164 10.07 0.84 -13.25
N TRP A 165 10.72 -0.21 -12.73
CA TRP A 165 12.07 -0.14 -12.21
C TRP A 165 13.11 0.28 -13.27
N GLN A 166 12.90 -0.07 -14.53
CA GLN A 166 13.82 0.27 -15.63
C GLN A 166 13.95 1.78 -15.85
N ALA A 167 12.94 2.56 -15.49
CA ALA A 167 12.97 4.02 -15.59
C ALA A 167 13.66 4.70 -14.40
N ILE A 168 13.88 3.99 -13.29
CA ILE A 168 14.38 4.57 -12.04
C ILE A 168 15.88 4.84 -12.14
N LYS A 169 16.30 6.06 -11.78
CA LYS A 169 17.71 6.49 -11.83
C LYS A 169 18.47 6.14 -10.55
N ALA A 170 17.86 6.36 -9.39
CA ALA A 170 18.49 6.06 -8.11
C ALA A 170 18.76 4.54 -7.96
N PRO A 171 20.04 4.11 -7.80
CA PRO A 171 20.40 2.68 -7.83
C PRO A 171 19.65 1.83 -6.80
N PHE A 172 19.63 2.26 -5.54
CA PHE A 172 18.93 1.55 -4.47
C PHE A 172 17.44 1.40 -4.76
N ILE A 173 16.77 2.47 -5.20
CA ILE A 173 15.32 2.44 -5.47
C ILE A 173 15.03 1.50 -6.64
N ARG A 174 15.86 1.54 -7.68
CA ARG A 174 15.76 0.65 -8.83
C ARG A 174 15.87 -0.81 -8.41
N GLU A 175 16.92 -1.16 -7.66
CA GLU A 175 17.18 -2.52 -7.19
C GLU A 175 16.07 -3.00 -6.24
N PHE A 176 15.65 -2.16 -5.30
CA PHE A 176 14.55 -2.45 -4.40
C PHE A 176 13.23 -2.70 -5.14
N THR A 177 12.89 -1.84 -6.11
CA THR A 177 11.67 -1.98 -6.92
C THR A 177 11.70 -3.23 -7.78
N LYS A 178 12.86 -3.55 -8.38
CA LYS A 178 13.05 -4.76 -9.17
C LYS A 178 12.86 -6.01 -8.29
N ALA A 179 13.52 -6.05 -7.13
CA ALA A 179 13.40 -7.17 -6.19
C ALA A 179 11.95 -7.37 -5.70
N ALA A 180 11.21 -6.29 -5.47
CA ALA A 180 9.78 -6.36 -5.12
C ALA A 180 8.94 -7.01 -6.23
N LEU A 181 9.18 -6.66 -7.50
CA LEU A 181 8.43 -7.20 -8.63
C LEU A 181 8.79 -8.65 -8.98
N GLU A 182 10.05 -9.03 -8.77
CA GLU A 182 10.53 -10.39 -9.00
C GLU A 182 10.20 -11.34 -7.85
N ALA A 183 9.65 -10.82 -6.75
CA ALA A 183 9.24 -11.62 -5.60
C ALA A 183 8.20 -12.71 -5.97
N PRO A 184 8.26 -13.91 -5.35
CA PRO A 184 7.30 -14.98 -5.58
C PRO A 184 5.83 -14.61 -5.31
N ILE A 185 5.57 -13.68 -4.39
CA ILE A 185 4.23 -13.18 -4.05
C ILE A 185 3.99 -11.79 -4.65
N PRO A 186 2.72 -11.36 -4.83
CA PRO A 186 2.46 -9.97 -5.17
C PRO A 186 2.92 -9.01 -4.06
N VAL A 187 3.82 -8.10 -4.43
CA VAL A 187 4.30 -7.01 -3.58
C VAL A 187 3.86 -5.68 -4.18
N VAL A 188 3.00 -4.95 -3.48
CA VAL A 188 2.55 -3.62 -3.88
C VAL A 188 3.37 -2.58 -3.15
N LEU A 189 4.09 -1.74 -3.90
CA LEU A 189 4.84 -0.61 -3.38
C LEU A 189 4.00 0.68 -3.48
N GLY A 190 4.22 1.60 -2.56
CA GLY A 190 3.49 2.86 -2.56
C GLY A 190 3.93 3.82 -1.47
N GLY A 191 3.13 4.88 -1.30
CA GLY A 191 3.27 5.84 -0.20
C GLY A 191 2.30 5.60 0.95
N HIS A 192 2.06 6.63 1.76
CA HIS A 192 1.13 6.56 2.87
C HIS A 192 -0.28 6.19 2.41
N THR A 193 -0.71 6.67 1.24
CA THR A 193 -2.03 6.38 0.68
C THR A 193 -2.24 4.89 0.44
N LEU A 194 -1.22 4.13 0.03
CA LEU A 194 -1.28 2.67 -0.09
C LEU A 194 -1.74 2.03 1.24
N VAL A 195 -1.06 2.39 2.33
CA VAL A 195 -1.33 1.86 3.69
C VAL A 195 -2.35 2.70 4.48
N LEU A 196 -3.17 3.45 3.75
CA LEU A 196 -4.31 4.20 4.28
C LEU A 196 -5.50 3.99 3.33
N GLY A 197 -5.80 4.96 2.46
CA GLY A 197 -6.94 4.92 1.56
C GLY A 197 -6.95 3.76 0.58
N GLY A 198 -5.81 3.40 -0.01
CA GLY A 198 -5.68 2.35 -1.02
C GLY A 198 -6.12 0.99 -0.49
N LEU A 199 -5.54 0.55 0.64
CA LEU A 199 -6.01 -0.67 1.30
C LEU A 199 -7.44 -0.54 1.83
N TRP A 200 -7.85 0.65 2.28
CA TRP A 200 -9.24 0.87 2.72
C TRP A 200 -10.24 0.58 1.61
N VAL A 201 -10.04 1.13 0.40
CA VAL A 201 -10.95 0.91 -0.73
C VAL A 201 -10.95 -0.55 -1.19
N ILE A 202 -9.81 -1.25 -1.10
CA ILE A 202 -9.74 -2.69 -1.36
C ILE A 202 -10.65 -3.46 -0.41
N ILE A 203 -10.55 -3.16 0.89
CA ILE A 203 -11.26 -3.89 1.93
C ILE A 203 -12.77 -3.64 1.79
N ASP A 204 -13.16 -2.38 1.57
CA ASP A 204 -14.56 -2.00 1.30
C ASP A 204 -15.12 -2.73 0.08
N ASP A 205 -14.37 -2.79 -1.03
CA ASP A 205 -14.77 -3.50 -2.25
C ASP A 205 -14.99 -5.00 -2.01
N ILE A 206 -14.02 -5.67 -1.40
CA ILE A 206 -14.11 -7.11 -1.06
C ILE A 206 -15.28 -7.37 -0.10
N HIS A 207 -15.50 -6.48 0.87
CA HIS A 207 -16.61 -6.59 1.81
C HIS A 207 -17.97 -6.47 1.09
N GLN A 208 -18.12 -5.46 0.23
CA GLN A 208 -19.34 -5.24 -0.54
C GLN A 208 -19.63 -6.41 -1.48
N GLU A 209 -18.62 -6.91 -2.20
CA GLU A 209 -18.76 -8.08 -3.07
C GLU A 209 -19.24 -9.32 -2.29
N ARG A 210 -18.70 -9.55 -1.09
CA ARG A 210 -19.13 -10.66 -0.22
C ARG A 210 -20.56 -10.47 0.28
N ALA A 211 -20.96 -9.25 0.64
CA ALA A 211 -22.31 -8.93 1.12
C ALA A 211 -23.36 -9.17 0.01
N LEU A 212 -23.12 -8.65 -1.20
CA LEU A 212 -24.00 -8.85 -2.36
C LEU A 212 -24.21 -10.33 -2.67
N ARG A 213 -23.15 -11.14 -2.58
CA ARG A 213 -23.24 -12.58 -2.82
C ARG A 213 -24.00 -13.34 -1.74
N ARG A 214 -23.97 -12.91 -0.48
CA ARG A 214 -24.77 -13.52 0.61
C ARG A 214 -26.25 -13.25 0.39
N GLN A 215 -26.60 -12.00 0.05
CA GLN A 215 -27.96 -11.60 -0.31
C GLN A 215 -28.50 -12.41 -1.49
N GLN A 216 -27.69 -12.66 -2.53
CA GLN A 216 -28.08 -13.50 -3.66
C GLN A 216 -28.29 -14.99 -3.30
N LYS A 217 -27.66 -15.47 -2.24
CA LYS A 217 -27.80 -16.85 -1.75
C LYS A 217 -28.95 -17.03 -0.75
N GLY A 218 -29.60 -15.95 -0.34
CA GLY A 218 -30.67 -15.98 0.66
C GLY A 218 -30.18 -16.17 2.10
N ASP A 219 -28.88 -15.93 2.37
CA ASP A 219 -28.28 -15.92 3.70
C ASP A 219 -28.36 -14.53 4.35
#